data_AF-A0A4W5RR51-F1
#
_entry.id   AF-A0A4W5RR51-F1
#
_cell.length_a   1.000
_cell.length_b   1.000
_cell.length_c   1.000
_cell.angle_alpha   90.00
_cell.angle_beta   90.00
_cell.angle_gamma   90.00
#
_symmetry.space_group_name_H-M   'P 1'
#
loop_
_entity.id
_entity.type
_entity.pdbx_description
1 polymer ?
#
loop_
_entity_poly.entity_id
_entity_poly.type
_entity_poly.pdbx_seq_one_letter_code
_entity_poly.pdbx_strand_id
1 'polypeptide(L)'
;MSRTLENNRRNVWFAEYWEENFNCKLMSSSKKEDTSRKCTGQERIGTDSKYEQEGKVQFVIDAVYAMAHALHNMQRDLCPDVSGICEDMDLAGGKKLLKYIRSVTFNGKYPKSINRPINQFINVSTN
;
A
#
# COMPACT_ATOMS: atom_id res chain seq x y z
N MET A 1 8.21 9.15 11.70
CA MET A 1 8.74 8.05 12.54
C MET A 1 9.17 6.91 11.63
N SER A 2 10.34 6.32 11.86
CA SER A 2 10.81 5.15 11.10
C SER A 2 10.07 3.88 11.52
N ARG A 3 9.92 2.93 10.60
CA ARG A 3 9.41 1.58 10.92
C ARG A 3 10.50 0.76 11.58
N THR A 4 10.16 0.07 12.66
CA THR A 4 11.03 -0.85 13.42
C THR A 4 10.27 -2.15 13.67
N LEU A 5 10.98 -3.21 14.07
CA LEU A 5 10.37 -4.50 14.41
C LEU A 5 9.32 -4.38 15.52
N GLU A 6 9.53 -3.47 16.47
CA GLU A 6 8.62 -3.25 17.59
C GLU A 6 7.30 -2.59 17.17
N ASN A 7 7.36 -1.64 16.22
CA ASN A 7 6.22 -0.80 15.85
C ASN A 7 5.49 -1.22 14.55
N ASN A 8 5.95 -2.30 13.90
CA ASN A 8 5.41 -2.76 12.62
C ASN A 8 4.94 -4.23 12.64
N ARG A 9 4.11 -4.59 13.62
CA ARG A 9 3.51 -5.93 13.71
C ARG A 9 2.43 -6.23 12.67
N ARG A 10 1.99 -5.21 11.90
CA ARG A 10 0.96 -5.37 10.86
C ARG A 10 1.50 -6.07 9.61
N ASN A 11 2.77 -5.87 9.28
CA ASN A 11 3.39 -6.52 8.13
C ASN A 11 4.10 -7.80 8.59
N VAL A 12 3.51 -8.94 8.30
CA VAL A 12 4.02 -10.26 8.73
C VAL A 12 5.38 -10.60 8.12
N TRP A 13 5.68 -10.06 6.94
CA TRP A 13 6.97 -10.25 6.26
C TRP A 13 8.06 -9.30 6.75
N PHE A 14 7.75 -8.38 7.67
CA PHE A 14 8.71 -7.36 8.09
C PHE A 14 9.89 -7.95 8.87
N ALA A 15 9.68 -9.06 9.60
CA ALA A 15 10.73 -9.77 10.31
C ALA A 15 11.74 -10.41 9.34
N GLU A 16 11.24 -11.10 8.31
CA GLU A 16 12.07 -11.73 7.27
C GLU A 16 12.86 -10.68 6.49
N TYR A 17 12.18 -9.60 6.06
CA TYR A 17 12.83 -8.45 5.43
C TYR A 17 13.96 -7.87 6.29
N TRP A 18 13.75 -7.76 7.61
CA TRP A 18 14.77 -7.21 8.51
C TRP A 18 16.03 -8.08 8.56
N GLU A 19 15.86 -9.40 8.64
CA GLU A 19 16.98 -10.34 8.63
C GLU A 19 17.81 -10.23 7.35
N GLU A 20 17.15 -10.20 6.19
CA GLU A 20 17.80 -10.09 4.88
C GLU A 20 18.49 -8.74 4.69
N ASN A 21 17.78 -7.64 5.00
CA ASN A 21 18.25 -6.28 4.74
C ASN A 21 19.47 -5.88 5.59
N PHE A 22 19.56 -6.42 6.82
CA PHE A 22 20.66 -6.15 7.74
C PHE A 22 21.63 -7.33 7.92
N ASN A 23 21.46 -8.41 7.16
CA ASN A 23 22.25 -9.64 7.24
C ASN A 23 22.40 -10.12 8.70
N CYS A 24 21.28 -10.31 9.39
CA CYS A 24 21.26 -10.75 10.78
C CYS A 24 20.12 -11.74 11.06
N LYS A 25 20.15 -12.39 12.23
CA LYS A 25 19.12 -13.34 12.66
C LYS A 25 18.41 -12.89 13.93
N LEU A 26 17.09 -13.00 13.92
CA LEU A 26 16.23 -12.80 15.08
C LEU A 26 16.24 -14.08 15.93
N MET A 27 16.36 -13.94 17.25
CA MET A 27 16.61 -15.07 18.16
C MET A 27 15.50 -16.15 18.22
N SER A 28 14.42 -16.03 17.46
CA SER A 28 13.30 -16.98 17.46
C SER A 28 13.50 -18.22 16.58
N SER A 29 14.51 -18.28 15.71
CA SER A 29 14.52 -19.29 14.64
C SER A 29 15.49 -20.47 14.77
N SER A 30 16.37 -20.55 15.78
CA SER A 30 17.20 -21.77 15.97
C SER A 30 17.86 -21.89 17.35
N LYS A 31 17.65 -23.03 18.01
CA LYS A 31 18.43 -23.53 19.17
C LYS A 31 19.82 -24.07 18.78
N LYS A 32 20.32 -23.75 17.59
CA LYS A 32 21.64 -24.21 17.12
C LYS A 32 22.61 -23.03 17.16
N GLU A 33 23.87 -23.33 17.47
CA GLU A 33 25.01 -22.44 17.33
C GLU A 33 25.13 -21.95 15.88
N ASP A 34 24.28 -20.99 15.52
CA ASP A 34 24.41 -20.27 14.28
C ASP A 34 25.41 -19.14 14.54
N THR A 35 26.56 -19.21 13.86
CA THR A 35 27.61 -18.17 13.92
C THR A 35 27.15 -16.83 13.33
N SER A 36 25.92 -16.78 12.82
CA SER A 36 25.27 -15.60 12.25
C SER A 36 25.09 -14.46 13.25
N ARG A 37 25.32 -13.22 12.79
CA ARG A 37 25.12 -11.99 13.56
C ARG A 37 23.67 -11.90 14.06
N LYS A 38 23.48 -11.62 15.35
CA LYS A 38 22.13 -11.38 15.92
C LYS A 38 21.64 -9.97 15.59
N CYS A 39 20.36 -9.85 15.22
CA CYS A 39 19.72 -8.55 15.08
C CYS A 39 19.50 -7.91 16.46
N THR A 40 19.74 -6.60 16.56
CA THR A 40 19.56 -5.83 17.80
C THR A 40 18.17 -5.19 17.89
N GLY A 41 17.49 -5.03 16.76
CA GLY A 41 16.24 -4.28 16.65
C GLY A 41 16.43 -2.76 16.64
N GLN A 42 17.67 -2.28 16.79
CA GLN A 42 18.03 -0.86 16.73
C GLN A 42 18.51 -0.41 15.35
N GLU A 43 18.69 -1.36 14.42
CA GLU A 43 19.11 -1.06 13.04
C GLU A 43 18.14 -0.08 12.35
N ARG A 44 18.66 0.77 11.45
CA ARG A 44 17.90 1.81 10.76
C ARG A 44 18.07 1.70 9.25
N ILE A 45 16.95 1.56 8.54
CA ILE A 45 16.92 1.53 7.07
C ILE A 45 17.39 2.89 6.55
N GLY A 46 18.34 2.90 5.62
CA GLY A 46 18.95 4.13 5.09
C GLY A 46 20.18 4.62 5.87
N THR A 47 20.43 4.09 7.07
CA THR A 47 21.65 4.35 7.84
C THR A 47 22.53 3.12 7.90
N ASP A 48 22.00 2.01 8.45
CA ASP A 48 22.71 0.74 8.63
C ASP A 48 22.51 -0.21 7.43
N SER A 49 21.63 0.16 6.50
CA SER A 49 21.43 -0.52 5.22
C SER A 49 21.11 0.48 4.11
N LYS A 50 21.44 0.11 2.88
CA LYS A 50 21.17 0.94 1.70
C LYS A 50 19.67 1.03 1.48
N TYR A 51 19.17 2.26 1.33
CA TYR A 51 17.78 2.51 0.98
C TYR A 51 17.69 3.07 -0.44
N GLU A 52 16.92 2.40 -1.29
CA GLU A 52 16.55 2.89 -2.61
C GLU A 52 15.03 2.86 -2.73
N GLN A 53 14.44 4.02 -3.03
CA GLN A 53 13.00 4.14 -3.19
C GLN A 53 12.59 3.52 -4.53
N GLU A 54 11.72 2.50 -4.48
CA GLU A 54 11.14 1.90 -5.67
C GLU A 54 10.33 2.96 -6.45
N GLY A 55 10.72 3.19 -7.71
CA GLY A 55 10.23 4.29 -8.52
C GLY A 55 8.78 4.16 -8.96
N LYS A 56 8.21 2.95 -8.86
CA LYS A 56 6.83 2.64 -9.25
C LYS A 56 5.82 2.67 -8.09
N VAL A 57 6.26 2.92 -6.86
CA VAL A 57 5.35 2.97 -5.68
C VAL A 57 4.23 4.01 -5.85
N GLN A 58 4.48 5.09 -6.60
CA GLN A 58 3.46 6.08 -6.89
C GLN A 58 2.23 5.50 -7.61
N PHE A 59 2.43 4.54 -8.51
CA PHE A 59 1.32 3.90 -9.24
C PHE A 59 0.44 3.07 -8.30
N VAL A 60 1.04 2.42 -7.31
CA VAL A 60 0.31 1.66 -6.28
C VAL A 60 -0.52 2.61 -5.41
N ILE A 61 0.08 3.75 -5.00
CA ILE A 61 -0.64 4.79 -4.25
C ILE A 61 -1.82 5.31 -5.07
N ASP A 62 -1.58 5.73 -6.30
CA ASP A 62 -2.61 6.27 -7.19
C ASP A 62 -3.74 5.26 -7.42
N ALA A 63 -3.44 3.97 -7.57
CA ALA A 63 -4.45 2.92 -7.75
C ALA A 63 -5.36 2.75 -6.52
N VAL A 64 -4.80 2.82 -5.30
CA VAL A 64 -5.60 2.76 -4.07
C VAL A 64 -6.48 4.01 -3.93
N TYR A 65 -5.95 5.19 -4.22
CA TYR A 65 -6.72 6.44 -4.18
C TYR A 65 -7.83 6.45 -5.23
N ALA A 66 -7.56 5.96 -6.43
CA ALA A 66 -8.56 5.78 -7.49
C ALA A 66 -9.77 4.96 -6.99
N MET A 67 -9.52 3.83 -6.33
CA MET A 67 -10.58 3.01 -5.76
C MET A 67 -11.34 3.75 -4.64
N ALA A 68 -10.62 4.44 -3.75
CA ALA A 68 -11.23 5.21 -2.67
C ALA A 68 -12.15 6.31 -3.20
N HIS A 69 -11.72 7.05 -4.22
CA HIS A 69 -12.54 8.07 -4.89
C HIS A 69 -13.75 7.45 -5.61
N ALA A 70 -13.60 6.29 -6.25
CA ALA A 70 -14.70 5.62 -6.92
C ALA A 70 -15.79 5.19 -5.93
N LEU A 71 -15.38 4.58 -4.81
CA LEU A 71 -16.27 4.20 -3.72
C LEU A 71 -16.93 5.42 -3.06
N HIS A 72 -16.19 6.51 -2.88
CA HIS A 72 -16.73 7.74 -2.33
C HIS A 72 -17.80 8.37 -3.24
N ASN A 73 -17.54 8.47 -4.55
CA ASN A 73 -18.51 9.00 -5.51
C ASN A 73 -19.76 8.11 -5.56
N MET A 74 -19.57 6.80 -5.58
CA MET A 74 -20.66 5.83 -5.53
C MET A 74 -21.49 5.93 -4.25
N GLN A 75 -20.85 6.12 -3.10
CA GLN A 75 -21.52 6.30 -1.82
C GLN A 75 -22.35 7.59 -1.81
N ARG A 76 -21.82 8.70 -2.32
CA ARG A 76 -22.56 9.96 -2.40
C ARG A 76 -23.78 9.90 -3.32
N ASP A 77 -23.67 9.15 -4.41
CA ASP A 77 -24.74 9.02 -5.39
C ASP A 77 -25.85 8.05 -4.95
N LEU A 78 -25.50 7.00 -4.19
CA LEU A 78 -26.47 5.97 -3.76
C LEU A 78 -26.96 6.16 -2.32
N CYS A 79 -26.17 6.79 -1.47
CA CYS A 79 -26.42 6.91 -0.04
C CYS A 79 -26.35 8.38 0.42
N PRO A 80 -27.17 9.30 -0.14
CA PRO A 80 -27.03 10.74 0.11
C PRO A 80 -27.21 11.15 1.58
N ASP A 81 -28.08 10.45 2.31
CA ASP A 81 -28.45 10.78 3.70
C ASP A 81 -27.86 9.81 4.74
N VAL A 82 -27.04 8.85 4.31
CA VAL A 82 -26.50 7.80 5.18
C VAL A 82 -24.99 7.92 5.25
N SER A 83 -24.46 7.99 6.47
CA SER A 83 -23.03 7.83 6.70
C SER A 83 -22.64 6.35 6.57
N GLY A 84 -21.76 6.03 5.63
CA GLY A 84 -21.32 4.65 5.38
C GLY A 84 -22.01 4.00 4.18
N ILE A 85 -22.11 2.66 4.21
CA ILE A 85 -22.66 1.85 3.11
C ILE A 85 -24.16 1.62 3.36
N CYS A 86 -25.00 2.00 2.40
CA CYS A 86 -26.42 1.69 2.38
C CYS A 86 -26.72 0.43 1.55
N GLU A 87 -27.93 -0.12 1.66
CA GLU A 87 -28.36 -1.34 0.97
C GLU A 87 -28.18 -1.25 -0.56
N ASP A 88 -28.49 -0.10 -1.16
CA ASP A 88 -28.30 0.13 -2.59
C ASP A 88 -26.83 0.05 -3.03
N MET A 89 -25.90 0.47 -2.17
CA MET A 89 -24.47 0.39 -2.44
C MET A 89 -23.93 -1.02 -2.18
N ASP A 90 -24.44 -1.72 -1.18
CA ASP A 90 -24.06 -3.10 -0.86
C ASP A 90 -24.46 -4.06 -2.02
N LEU A 91 -25.66 -3.84 -2.59
CA LEU A 91 -26.21 -4.63 -3.70
C LEU A 91 -25.74 -4.21 -5.09
N ALA A 92 -25.07 -3.06 -5.23
CA ALA A 92 -24.73 -2.48 -6.51
C ALA A 92 -23.79 -3.33 -7.40
N GLY A 93 -22.97 -4.18 -6.77
CA GLY A 93 -22.07 -5.12 -7.44
C GLY A 93 -20.95 -4.49 -8.30
N GLY A 94 -20.07 -5.35 -8.81
CA GLY A 94 -18.85 -4.92 -9.50
C GLY A 94 -19.07 -4.13 -10.81
N LYS A 95 -20.15 -4.41 -11.56
CA LYS A 95 -20.44 -3.70 -12.82
C LYS A 95 -20.76 -2.22 -12.58
N LYS A 96 -21.47 -1.90 -11.50
CA LYS A 96 -21.81 -0.51 -11.14
C LYS A 96 -20.57 0.20 -10.61
N LEU A 97 -19.80 -0.45 -9.72
CA LEU A 97 -18.52 0.08 -9.24
C LEU A 97 -17.53 0.37 -10.39
N LEU A 98 -17.45 -0.50 -11.40
CA LEU A 98 -16.58 -0.30 -12.56
C LEU A 98 -16.89 0.99 -13.33
N LYS A 99 -18.16 1.43 -13.38
CA LYS A 99 -18.53 2.71 -13.99
C LYS A 99 -17.92 3.89 -13.22
N TYR A 100 -17.95 3.84 -11.90
CA TYR A 100 -17.32 4.86 -11.04
C TYR A 100 -15.80 4.83 -11.16
N ILE A 101 -15.18 3.65 -11.19
CA ILE A 101 -13.73 3.53 -11.40
C ILE A 101 -13.30 4.19 -12.72
N ARG A 102 -14.07 4.02 -13.80
CA ARG A 102 -13.75 4.60 -15.11
C ARG A 102 -13.94 6.12 -15.17
N SER A 103 -14.75 6.71 -14.29
CA SER A 103 -15.05 8.15 -14.29
C SER A 103 -14.22 8.95 -13.30
N VAL A 104 -13.46 8.30 -12.42
CA VAL A 104 -12.65 9.00 -11.40
C VAL A 104 -11.54 9.82 -12.06
N THR A 105 -11.46 11.07 -11.63
CA THR A 105 -10.35 12.00 -11.86
C THR A 105 -9.96 12.60 -10.51
N PHE A 106 -8.67 12.61 -10.20
CA PHE A 106 -8.16 13.22 -8.98
C PHE A 106 -6.76 13.75 -9.20
N ASN A 107 -6.39 14.75 -8.41
CA ASN A 107 -5.03 15.24 -8.33
C ASN A 107 -4.27 14.39 -7.33
N GLY A 108 -3.31 13.62 -7.80
CA GLY A 108 -2.40 12.93 -6.90
C GLY A 108 -1.46 13.92 -6.21
N LYS A 109 -0.93 13.52 -5.06
CA LYS A 109 -0.08 14.36 -4.21
C LYS A 109 1.30 14.67 -4.80
N TYR A 110 1.70 13.98 -5.86
CA TYR A 110 3.05 14.07 -6.41
C TYR A 110 3.00 14.65 -7.82
N PRO A 111 4.08 15.33 -8.29
CA PRO A 111 4.07 16.03 -9.57
C PRO A 111 3.69 15.13 -10.76
N LYS A 112 4.03 13.84 -10.70
CA LYS A 112 3.70 12.86 -11.74
C LYS A 112 2.22 12.50 -11.79
N SER A 113 1.43 12.77 -10.76
CA SER A 113 0.04 12.32 -10.58
C SER A 113 -1.02 13.43 -10.67
N ILE A 114 -0.64 14.65 -11.05
CA ILE A 114 -1.57 15.75 -11.31
C ILE A 114 -2.43 15.42 -12.54
N ASN A 115 -3.76 15.50 -12.39
CA ASN A 115 -4.77 15.23 -13.43
C ASN A 115 -4.58 13.93 -14.24
N ARG A 116 -4.21 12.80 -13.60
CA ARG A 116 -4.10 11.53 -14.32
C ARG A 116 -5.43 10.76 -14.38
N PRO A 117 -6.00 10.52 -15.59
CA PRO A 117 -7.14 9.63 -15.73
C PRO A 117 -6.75 8.18 -15.45
N ILE A 118 -7.61 7.42 -14.76
CA ILE A 118 -7.37 5.99 -14.45
C ILE A 118 -7.06 5.15 -15.70
N ASN A 119 -7.63 5.49 -16.85
CA ASN A 119 -7.35 4.82 -18.13
C ASN A 119 -5.86 4.83 -18.49
N GLN A 120 -5.10 5.82 -18.04
CA GLN A 120 -3.65 5.88 -18.26
C GLN A 120 -2.88 4.90 -17.35
N PHE A 121 -3.45 4.47 -16.23
CA PHE A 121 -2.86 3.45 -15.34
C PHE A 121 -3.16 2.04 -15.83
N ILE A 122 -4.40 1.79 -16.27
CA ILE A 122 -4.81 0.47 -16.80
C ILE A 122 -3.94 0.07 -18.00
N ASN A 123 -3.65 1.01 -18.90
CA ASN A 123 -2.81 0.75 -20.08
C ASN A 123 -1.32 0.56 -19.78
N VAL A 124 -0.85 0.97 -18.59
CA VAL A 124 0.55 0.76 -18.17
C VAL A 124 0.76 -0.62 -17.55
N SER A 125 -0.29 -1.25 -17.02
CA SER A 125 -0.24 -2.63 -16.51
C SER A 125 -0.42 -3.72 -17.57
N THR A 126 -0.66 -3.34 -18.84
CA THR A 126 -0.86 -4.27 -19.97
C THR A 126 0.34 -4.36 -20.92
N ASN A 127 1.49 -3.80 -20.56
CA ASN A 127 2.75 -3.95 -21.29
C ASN A 127 3.83 -4.58 -20.40
#